data_AF-A0A8K0NHM1-F1
#
_entry.id   AF-A0A8K0NHM1-F1
#
_cell.length_a   1.000
_cell.length_b   1.000
_cell.length_c   1.000
_cell.angle_alpha   90.00
_cell.angle_beta   90.00
_cell.angle_gamma   90.00
#
_symmetry.space_group_name_H-M   'P 1'
#
loop_
_entity.id
_entity.type
_entity.pdbx_description
1 polymer ?
#
loop_
_entity_poly.entity_id
_entity_poly.type
_entity_poly.pdbx_seq_one_letter_code
_entity_poly.pdbx_strand_id
1 'polypeptide(L)'
;MAVPVQNVCLVGADGTLGTAILAALISSPLTVSILRRTSSTSPPPPPGVTTLSFSPSQLDVLAALERATRTSWTARRVDSAAFLEEQSARLADGHNDAVHEIVFVLGTVDADWTRREDFAMDLLGLEDEHLDAVVARVVREHAETFG
;
A
#
# COMPACT_ATOMS: atom_id res chain seq x y z
N MET A 1 -20.35 -22.11 -15.40
CA MET A 1 -21.02 -20.86 -14.96
C MET A 1 -19.94 -19.82 -14.74
N ALA A 2 -20.06 -18.62 -15.31
CA ALA A 2 -19.10 -17.55 -15.08
C ALA A 2 -19.28 -16.98 -13.67
N VAL A 3 -18.17 -16.73 -12.96
CA VAL A 3 -18.19 -16.05 -11.67
C VAL A 3 -18.59 -14.59 -11.93
N PRO A 4 -19.58 -14.02 -11.22
CA PRO A 4 -19.94 -12.61 -11.40
C PRO A 4 -18.76 -11.71 -11.02
N VAL A 5 -18.53 -10.66 -11.80
CA VAL A 5 -17.49 -9.65 -11.52
C VAL A 5 -17.86 -8.94 -10.21
N GLN A 6 -16.92 -8.89 -9.27
CA GLN A 6 -17.11 -8.25 -7.96
C GLN A 6 -16.27 -6.97 -7.80
N ASN A 7 -15.08 -6.94 -8.43
CA ASN A 7 -14.12 -5.85 -8.31
C ASN A 7 -13.93 -5.16 -9.66
N VAL A 8 -14.02 -3.83 -9.69
CA VAL A 8 -13.85 -3.02 -10.90
C VAL A 8 -12.90 -1.86 -10.62
N CYS A 9 -11.82 -1.76 -11.40
CA CYS A 9 -10.92 -0.61 -11.41
C CYS A 9 -11.30 0.33 -12.57
N LEU A 10 -11.63 1.58 -12.26
CA LEU A 10 -11.96 2.60 -13.25
C LEU A 10 -10.77 3.54 -13.49
N VAL A 11 -10.22 3.50 -14.71
CA VAL A 11 -9.20 4.45 -15.18
C VAL A 11 -9.88 5.66 -15.80
N GLY A 12 -9.41 6.87 -15.46
CA GLY A 12 -9.99 8.11 -15.98
C GLY A 12 -11.32 8.49 -15.32
N ALA A 13 -11.54 8.06 -14.08
CA ALA A 13 -12.74 8.36 -13.29
C ALA A 13 -13.01 9.87 -13.13
N ASP A 14 -11.97 10.70 -13.23
CA ASP A 14 -12.04 12.16 -13.16
C ASP A 14 -12.42 12.83 -14.50
N GLY A 15 -12.61 12.06 -15.59
CA GLY A 15 -12.96 12.58 -16.92
C GLY A 15 -14.46 12.85 -17.13
N THR A 16 -14.82 13.49 -18.25
CA THR A 16 -16.22 13.81 -18.59
C THR A 16 -17.13 12.58 -18.65
N LEU A 17 -16.61 11.47 -19.20
CA LEU A 17 -17.33 10.20 -19.22
C LEU A 17 -17.10 9.39 -17.94
N GLY A 18 -15.87 9.43 -17.41
CA GLY A 18 -15.49 8.67 -16.21
C GLY A 18 -16.28 9.04 -14.98
N THR A 19 -16.67 10.30 -14.81
CA THR A 19 -17.49 10.75 -13.67
C THR A 19 -18.90 10.14 -13.68
N ALA A 20 -19.53 10.05 -14.86
CA ALA A 20 -20.83 9.40 -15.00
C ALA A 20 -20.75 7.88 -14.77
N ILE A 21 -19.67 7.24 -15.25
CA ILE A 21 -19.42 5.81 -15.04
C ILE A 21 -19.14 5.54 -13.56
N LEU A 22 -18.32 6.37 -12.90
CA LEU A 22 -18.00 6.23 -11.48
C LEU A 22 -19.27 6.29 -10.63
N ALA A 23 -20.17 7.25 -10.90
CA ALA A 23 -21.43 7.38 -10.17
C ALA A 23 -22.33 6.13 -10.30
N ALA A 24 -22.38 5.54 -11.50
CA ALA A 24 -23.10 4.29 -11.73
C ALA A 24 -22.45 3.10 -11.00
N LEU A 25 -21.12 3.02 -11.01
CA LEU A 25 -20.38 1.95 -10.34
C LEU A 25 -20.51 2.02 -8.81
N ILE A 26 -20.45 3.22 -8.22
CA ILE A 26 -20.65 3.42 -6.77
C ILE A 26 -22.09 3.08 -6.34
N SER A 27 -23.07 3.30 -7.22
CA SER A 27 -24.47 2.93 -6.96
C SER A 27 -24.75 1.42 -7.10
N SER A 28 -23.74 0.64 -7.48
CA SER A 28 -23.83 -0.81 -7.69
C SER A 28 -23.25 -1.57 -6.49
N PRO A 29 -23.52 -2.88 -6.36
CA PRO A 29 -22.92 -3.71 -5.31
C PRO A 29 -21.44 -4.07 -5.57
N LEU A 30 -20.81 -3.49 -6.60
CA LEU A 30 -19.43 -3.76 -6.97
C LEU A 30 -18.47 -3.03 -6.02
N THR A 31 -17.34 -3.66 -5.74
CA THR A 31 -16.19 -2.99 -5.12
C THR A 31 -15.44 -2.21 -6.18
N VAL A 32 -15.38 -0.88 -6.03
CA VAL A 32 -14.83 0.03 -7.04
C VAL A 32 -13.52 0.63 -6.55
N SER A 33 -12.47 0.50 -7.34
CA SER A 33 -11.24 1.28 -7.21
C SER A 33 -11.13 2.29 -8.36
N ILE A 34 -10.49 3.42 -8.13
CA ILE A 34 -10.19 4.39 -9.19
C ILE A 34 -8.69 4.59 -9.29
N LEU A 35 -8.23 4.73 -10.51
CA LEU A 35 -6.84 5.04 -10.77
C LEU A 35 -6.68 6.52 -11.10
N ARG A 36 -5.80 7.18 -10.36
CA ARG A 36 -5.54 8.62 -10.48
C ARG A 36 -4.07 8.88 -10.70
N ARG A 37 -3.80 9.91 -11.51
CA ARG A 37 -2.46 10.45 -11.71
C ARG A 37 -2.10 11.34 -10.53
N THR A 38 -0.84 11.29 -10.11
CA THR A 38 -0.28 12.12 -9.02
C THR A 38 -0.43 13.62 -9.29
N SER A 39 -0.41 14.03 -10.57
CA SER A 39 -0.60 15.42 -11.00
C SER A 39 -2.08 15.84 -11.17
N SER A 40 -3.05 15.02 -10.75
CA SER A 40 -4.48 15.33 -10.91
C SER A 40 -4.87 16.49 -10.00
N THR A 41 -5.43 17.55 -10.59
CA THR A 41 -6.04 18.67 -9.85
C THR A 41 -7.50 18.43 -9.48
N SER A 42 -8.05 17.26 -9.82
CA SER A 42 -9.44 16.90 -9.54
C SER A 42 -9.68 16.69 -8.04
N PRO A 43 -10.91 16.90 -7.53
CA PRO A 43 -11.25 16.66 -6.12
C PRO A 43 -10.92 15.22 -5.70
N PRO A 44 -10.56 14.96 -4.43
CA PRO A 44 -10.20 13.61 -3.96
C PRO A 44 -11.33 12.58 -4.15
N PRO A 45 -11.01 11.27 -4.21
CA PRO A 45 -12.00 10.21 -4.38
C PRO A 45 -13.07 10.22 -3.28
N PRO A 46 -14.30 9.78 -3.57
CA PRO A 46 -15.31 9.53 -2.54
C PRO A 46 -14.86 8.48 -1.51
N PRO A 47 -15.46 8.48 -0.29
CA PRO A 47 -15.22 7.43 0.70
C PRO A 47 -15.47 6.03 0.12
N GLY A 48 -14.54 5.09 0.35
CA GLY A 48 -14.65 3.70 -0.13
C GLY A 48 -13.73 3.35 -1.31
N VAL A 49 -12.86 4.26 -1.75
CA VAL A 49 -11.90 4.01 -2.84
C VAL A 49 -10.45 4.07 -2.34
N THR A 50 -9.70 2.98 -2.52
CA THR A 50 -8.29 2.87 -2.12
C THR A 50 -7.35 3.26 -3.26
N THR A 51 -6.42 4.18 -2.99
CA THR A 51 -5.31 4.54 -3.87
C THR A 51 -4.03 3.85 -3.37
N LEU A 52 -3.30 3.18 -4.26
CA LEU A 52 -1.96 2.63 -3.98
C LEU A 52 -0.92 3.59 -4.57
N SER A 53 -0.06 4.15 -3.71
CA SER A 53 0.82 5.28 -4.08
C SER A 53 2.31 4.94 -4.14
N PHE A 54 2.79 3.92 -3.43
CA PHE A 54 4.19 3.45 -3.42
C PHE A 54 4.29 2.10 -2.69
N SER A 55 5.39 1.36 -2.87
CA SER A 55 5.67 0.07 -2.24
C SER A 55 6.99 0.07 -1.46
N PRO A 56 7.06 0.75 -0.30
CA PRO A 56 8.30 0.89 0.45
C PRO A 56 8.51 -0.29 1.41
N SER A 57 9.75 -0.61 1.74
CA SER A 57 10.04 -1.52 2.85
C SER A 57 9.93 -0.80 4.20
N GLN A 58 9.85 -1.57 5.28
CA GLN A 58 9.92 -1.04 6.65
C GLN A 58 11.23 -0.27 6.90
N LEU A 59 12.32 -0.67 6.26
CA LEU A 59 13.61 0.00 6.35
C LEU A 59 13.58 1.36 5.64
N ASP A 60 12.90 1.45 4.50
CA ASP A 60 12.74 2.71 3.77
C ASP A 60 11.92 3.72 4.58
N VAL A 61 10.83 3.25 5.21
CA VAL A 61 10.00 4.07 6.09
C VAL A 61 10.79 4.57 7.31
N LEU A 62 11.55 3.68 7.97
CA LEU A 62 12.40 4.07 9.09
C LEU A 62 13.43 5.13 8.66
N ALA A 63 14.14 4.89 7.56
CA ALA A 63 15.16 5.82 7.09
C ALA A 63 14.56 7.18 6.68
N ALA A 64 13.38 7.19 6.07
CA ALA A 64 12.65 8.41 5.74
C ALA A 64 12.23 9.19 7.00
N LEU A 65 11.76 8.48 8.03
CA LEU A 65 11.44 9.08 9.32
C LEU A 65 12.68 9.68 9.99
N GLU A 66 13.81 8.98 9.99
CA GLU A 66 15.07 9.48 10.59
C GLU A 66 15.55 10.76 9.90
N ARG A 67 15.46 10.79 8.56
CA ARG A 67 15.76 12.00 7.77
C ARG A 67 14.81 13.15 8.13
N ALA A 68 13.51 12.87 8.20
CA ALA A 68 12.49 13.90 8.45
C ALA A 68 12.55 14.47 9.88
N THR A 69 12.80 13.63 10.89
CA THR A 69 12.87 14.04 12.30
C THR A 69 14.27 14.45 12.75
N ARG A 70 15.29 14.20 11.93
CA ARG A 70 16.72 14.33 12.29
C ARG A 70 17.09 13.56 13.56
N THR A 71 16.40 12.46 13.82
CA THR A 71 16.60 11.58 14.97
C THR A 71 16.94 10.18 14.45
N SER A 72 17.83 9.47 15.12
CA SER A 72 18.14 8.06 14.81
C SER A 72 17.59 7.16 15.90
N TRP A 73 17.08 5.98 15.52
CA TRP A 73 16.57 4.99 16.46
C TRP A 73 17.39 3.71 16.45
N THR A 74 17.48 3.07 17.61
CA THR A 74 18.05 1.72 17.70
C THR A 74 17.09 0.71 17.08
N ALA A 75 17.48 0.11 15.96
CA ALA A 75 16.72 -0.95 15.31
C ALA A 75 17.29 -2.33 15.64
N ARG A 76 16.42 -3.30 15.94
CA ARG A 76 16.77 -4.71 16.01
C ARG A 76 16.58 -5.33 14.63
N ARG A 77 17.66 -5.84 14.04
CA ARG A 77 17.58 -6.56 12.76
C ARG A 77 17.23 -8.03 13.01
N VAL A 78 16.28 -8.53 12.23
CA VAL A 78 15.85 -9.93 12.24
C VAL A 78 15.99 -10.45 10.82
N ASP A 79 16.61 -11.61 10.67
CA ASP A 79 16.67 -12.30 9.38
C ASP A 79 15.34 -13.02 9.11
N SER A 80 14.76 -12.78 7.94
CA SER A 80 13.44 -13.31 7.59
C SER A 80 13.43 -14.83 7.45
N ALA A 81 14.51 -15.45 6.97
CA ALA A 81 14.58 -16.89 6.80
C ALA A 81 14.72 -17.59 8.17
N ALA A 82 15.64 -17.12 9.01
CA ALA A 82 15.80 -17.64 10.36
C ALA A 82 14.52 -17.49 11.20
N PHE A 83 13.82 -16.36 11.06
CA PHE A 83 12.55 -16.14 11.75
C PHE A 83 11.45 -17.06 11.24
N LEU A 84 11.34 -17.28 9.92
CA LEU A 84 10.41 -18.24 9.35
C LEU A 84 10.67 -19.67 9.84
N GLU A 85 11.93 -20.09 9.93
CA GLU A 85 12.31 -21.40 10.47
C GLU A 85 11.88 -21.53 11.94
N GLU A 86 12.16 -20.52 12.77
CA GLU A 86 11.75 -20.48 14.17
C GLU A 86 10.23 -20.58 14.32
N GLN A 87 9.48 -19.74 13.62
CA GLN A 87 8.02 -19.72 13.72
C GLN A 87 7.40 -21.00 13.14
N SER A 88 7.98 -21.60 12.11
CA SER A 88 7.54 -22.89 11.56
C SER A 88 7.74 -24.02 12.58
N ALA A 89 8.85 -24.03 13.30
CA ALA A 89 9.08 -24.99 14.38
C ALA A 89 8.08 -24.80 15.54
N ARG A 90 7.80 -23.56 15.94
CA ARG A 90 6.77 -23.25 16.95
C ARG A 90 5.39 -23.73 16.53
N LEU A 91 5.03 -23.52 15.26
CA LEU A 91 3.76 -24.00 14.73
C LEU A 91 3.66 -25.53 14.77
N ALA A 92 4.74 -26.23 14.42
CA ALA A 92 4.80 -27.69 14.49
C ALA A 92 4.65 -28.23 15.93
N ASP A 93 5.06 -27.45 16.94
CA ASP A 93 4.87 -27.74 18.37
C ASP A 93 3.46 -27.38 18.89
N GLY A 94 2.57 -26.87 18.03
CA GLY A 94 1.18 -26.57 18.35
C GLY A 94 0.90 -25.10 18.72
N HIS A 95 1.88 -24.21 18.60
CA HIS A 95 1.70 -22.77 18.83
C HIS A 95 1.08 -22.07 17.59
N ASN A 96 -0.25 -22.05 17.54
CA ASN A 96 -0.99 -21.51 16.40
C ASN A 96 -0.83 -19.99 16.18
N ASP A 97 -0.38 -19.23 17.19
CA ASP A 97 -0.05 -17.80 17.06
C ASP A 97 1.09 -17.55 16.05
N ALA A 98 1.99 -18.52 15.89
CA ALA A 98 3.09 -18.45 14.94
C ALA A 98 2.64 -18.32 13.47
N VAL A 99 1.40 -18.70 13.15
CA VAL A 99 0.83 -18.52 11.80
C VAL A 99 0.80 -17.05 11.40
N HIS A 100 0.46 -16.15 12.33
CA HIS A 100 0.40 -14.72 12.02
C HIS A 100 1.78 -14.14 11.69
N GLU A 101 2.80 -14.60 12.39
CA GLU A 101 4.19 -14.19 12.18
C GLU A 101 4.73 -14.71 10.84
N ILE A 102 4.40 -15.96 10.48
CA ILE A 102 4.76 -16.53 9.17
C ILE A 102 4.08 -15.74 8.04
N VAL A 103 2.78 -15.49 8.16
CA VAL A 103 2.01 -14.70 7.18
C VAL A 103 2.57 -13.28 7.06
N PHE A 104 2.98 -12.66 8.17
CA PHE A 104 3.60 -11.35 8.15
C PHE A 104 4.92 -11.33 7.37
N VAL A 105 5.80 -12.31 7.56
CA VAL A 105 7.06 -12.36 6.80
C VAL A 105 6.79 -12.58 5.32
N LEU A 106 5.90 -13.51 4.95
CA LEU A 106 5.52 -13.72 3.55
C LEU A 106 4.93 -12.43 2.96
N GLY A 107 4.06 -11.75 3.68
CA GLY A 107 3.51 -10.45 3.28
C GLY A 107 4.53 -9.31 3.24
N THR A 108 5.70 -9.45 3.87
CA THR A 108 6.76 -8.44 3.83
C THR A 108 7.77 -8.73 2.71
N VAL A 109 8.05 -10.01 2.44
CA VAL A 109 9.07 -10.45 1.48
C VAL A 109 8.47 -10.62 0.07
N ASP A 110 7.27 -11.19 -0.03
CA ASP A 110 6.65 -11.55 -1.32
C ASP A 110 5.67 -10.48 -1.83
N ALA A 111 5.38 -9.45 -1.03
CA ALA A 111 4.50 -8.35 -1.42
C ALA A 111 5.20 -7.27 -2.25
N ASP A 112 6.37 -7.55 -2.83
CA ASP A 112 6.96 -6.68 -3.84
C ASP A 112 6.48 -7.11 -5.24
N TRP A 113 5.34 -6.52 -5.64
CA TRP A 113 4.72 -6.81 -6.93
C TRP A 113 5.39 -6.07 -8.09
N THR A 114 6.30 -5.14 -7.82
CA THR A 114 7.05 -4.39 -8.85
C THR A 114 7.91 -5.31 -9.70
N ARG A 115 8.24 -6.49 -9.17
CA ARG A 115 9.08 -7.52 -9.81
C ARG A 115 8.32 -8.44 -10.75
N ARG A 116 6.99 -8.31 -10.83
CA ARG A 116 6.16 -9.18 -11.67
C ARG A 116 6.08 -8.63 -13.10
N GLU A 117 6.08 -9.52 -14.09
CA GLU A 117 5.99 -9.14 -15.51
C GLU A 117 4.67 -8.42 -15.86
N ASP A 118 3.61 -8.67 -15.10
CA ASP A 118 2.28 -8.08 -15.24
C ASP A 118 2.06 -6.84 -14.34
N PHE A 119 3.14 -6.25 -13.82
CA PHE A 119 3.04 -5.06 -12.97
C PHE A 119 2.51 -3.86 -13.76
N ALA A 120 1.34 -3.37 -13.36
CA ALA A 120 0.55 -2.46 -14.18
C ALA A 120 0.99 -0.98 -14.15
N MET A 121 2.00 -0.59 -13.35
CA MET A 121 2.41 0.83 -13.25
C MET A 121 2.86 1.39 -14.60
N ASP A 122 3.67 0.64 -15.35
CA ASP A 122 4.13 1.03 -16.70
C ASP A 122 2.97 1.07 -17.69
N LEU A 123 2.10 0.06 -17.66
CA LEU A 123 0.90 -0.02 -18.52
C LEU A 123 -0.03 1.18 -18.30
N LEU A 124 -0.10 1.68 -17.07
CA LEU A 124 -1.01 2.72 -16.64
C LEU A 124 -0.37 4.11 -16.57
N GLY A 125 0.93 4.22 -16.85
CA GLY A 125 1.70 5.48 -16.79
C GLY A 125 1.72 6.10 -15.40
N LEU A 126 1.78 5.26 -14.37
CA LEU A 126 1.82 5.67 -12.97
C LEU A 126 3.26 5.75 -12.47
N GLU A 127 3.51 6.69 -11.57
CA GLU A 127 4.80 6.88 -10.90
C GLU A 127 4.58 6.82 -9.39
N ASP A 128 5.55 6.26 -8.67
CA ASP A 128 5.54 6.24 -7.22
C ASP A 128 5.58 7.67 -6.65
N GLU A 129 4.88 7.90 -5.53
CA GLU A 129 5.11 9.12 -4.76
C GLU A 129 6.52 9.11 -4.13
N HIS A 130 7.10 10.29 -3.95
CA HIS A 130 8.35 10.44 -3.22
C HIS A 130 8.14 10.22 -1.72
N LEU A 131 8.49 9.03 -1.23
CA LEU A 131 8.37 8.63 0.18
C LEU A 131 8.88 9.69 1.16
N ASP A 132 10.07 10.25 0.91
CA ASP A 132 10.67 11.28 1.78
C ASP A 132 9.83 12.57 1.85
N ALA A 133 9.22 12.97 0.73
CA ALA A 133 8.37 14.16 0.70
C ALA A 133 7.07 13.92 1.48
N VAL A 134 6.50 12.72 1.35
CA VAL A 134 5.29 12.31 2.09
C VAL A 134 5.58 12.27 3.59
N VAL A 135 6.66 11.60 4.01
CA VAL A 135 7.03 11.49 5.43
C VAL A 135 7.37 12.86 6.02
N ALA A 136 8.12 13.71 5.33
CA ALA A 136 8.41 15.06 5.79
C ALA A 136 7.14 15.91 5.97
N ARG A 137 6.15 15.76 5.08
CA ARG A 137 4.84 16.42 5.21
C ARG A 137 4.11 15.95 6.47
N VAL A 138 4.00 14.63 6.67
CA VAL A 138 3.32 14.03 7.83
C VAL A 138 3.97 14.48 9.15
N VAL A 139 5.31 14.43 9.23
CA VAL A 139 6.04 14.88 10.42
C VAL A 139 5.75 16.35 10.73
N ARG A 140 5.73 17.22 9.72
CA ARG A 140 5.42 18.65 9.89
C ARG A 140 3.99 18.87 10.39
N GLU A 141 3.00 18.21 9.77
CA GLU A 141 1.58 18.34 10.16
C GLU A 141 1.33 17.94 11.61
N HIS A 142 2.04 16.91 12.10
CA HIS A 142 1.89 16.44 13.48
C HIS A 142 2.82 17.12 14.50
N ALA A 143 3.89 17.80 14.06
CA ALA A 143 4.73 18.59 14.94
C ALA A 143 3.94 19.74 15.61
N GLU A 144 2.92 20.27 14.92
CA GLU A 144 2.05 21.35 15.44
C GLU A 144 0.99 20.85 16.44
N THR A 145 0.74 19.54 16.51
CA THR A 145 -0.31 18.95 17.37
C THR A 145 0.21 18.58 18.76
N PHE A 146 1.53 18.46 18.95
CA PHE A 146 2.16 18.04 20.21
C PHE A 146 3.23 19.03 20.72
N GLY A 147 3.24 20.27 20.18
CA GLY A 147 4.14 21.35 20.58
C GLY A 147 3.58 22.24 21.69
#